data_AF-A0ABD6TC48-F1
#
_entry.id   AF-A0ABD6TC48-F1
#
_cell.length_a   1.000
_cell.length_b   1.000
_cell.length_c   1.000
_cell.angle_alpha   90.00
_cell.angle_beta   90.00
_cell.angle_gamma   90.00
#
_symmetry.space_group_name_H-M   'P 1'
#
loop_
_entity.id
_entity.type
_entity.pdbx_description
1 polymer ?
#
loop_
_entity_poly.entity_id
_entity_poly.type
_entity_poly.pdbx_seq_one_letter_code
_entity_poly.pdbx_strand_id
1 'polypeptide(L)'
;MHTKRCSHKNCQCFIVPNYVLENLAQNEVEAARISLAKSRQIRKRRILKEYDITGVVALTDTGIGPRGESARHVYDCKGGTKLRVNEVRKEGDRSSGDTVIDHAYDYVGVVRDYFKNVFHRNSIDDKGLDLILNVHYGHNFQNAYWDGDEMVFGDGDGVIFTSFANSLDVIGHELTHGITQFTNGLEYEGQSGALNEHISDVFGIAIKQSYLKQTAQEADWLIGADIMGPTLKGQALRSMKAPGTAFDNKLMGKDMQPDHMKNYYQGERDHHGVHINSGIPNKVFYLVSMEIGTEKAALIWYNATHSLFATTNFNQFAQIVMKAAQKLVDSGEVPKTAAKTVESAFKTVGMPY
;
A
#
# COMPACT_ATOMS: atom_id res chain seq x y z
N MET A 1 19.58 24.14 -14.53
CA MET A 1 18.34 23.34 -14.70
C MET A 1 18.66 21.90 -14.30
N HIS A 2 18.39 21.53 -13.05
CA HIS A 2 18.65 20.18 -12.55
C HIS A 2 17.46 19.28 -12.90
N THR A 3 17.61 18.47 -13.94
CA THR A 3 16.78 17.28 -14.14
C THR A 3 17.06 16.32 -12.98
N LYS A 4 16.16 16.26 -11.99
CA LYS A 4 16.17 15.20 -10.97
C LYS A 4 16.05 13.86 -11.71
N ARG A 5 17.15 13.12 -11.85
CA ARG A 5 17.11 11.69 -12.17
C ARG A 5 16.40 11.03 -10.99
N CYS A 6 15.18 10.56 -11.21
CA CYS A 6 14.49 9.68 -10.28
C CYS A 6 15.38 8.43 -10.15
N SER A 7 15.98 8.21 -8.98
CA SER A 7 16.65 6.93 -8.74
C SER A 7 15.56 5.88 -8.62
N HIS A 8 15.40 5.03 -9.63
CA HIS A 8 14.49 3.89 -9.65
C HIS A 8 14.96 2.81 -8.66
N LYS A 9 15.01 3.13 -7.36
CA LYS A 9 15.35 2.18 -6.30
C LYS A 9 14.07 1.52 -5.79
N ASN A 10 13.93 0.25 -6.16
CA ASN A 10 13.29 -0.86 -5.46
C ASN A 10 12.02 -0.57 -4.64
N CYS A 11 10.86 -0.75 -5.28
CA CYS A 11 9.65 -1.13 -4.57
C CYS A 11 9.62 -2.66 -4.39
N GLN A 12 9.78 -3.15 -3.16
CA GLN A 12 9.71 -4.58 -2.80
C GLN A 12 8.52 -4.85 -1.89
N CYS A 13 7.35 -4.36 -2.28
CA CYS A 13 6.18 -4.39 -1.42
C CYS A 13 5.39 -5.67 -1.61
N PHE A 14 4.90 -6.24 -0.51
CA PHE A 14 4.05 -7.41 -0.47
C PHE A 14 3.10 -7.25 0.71
N ILE A 15 1.79 -7.22 0.47
CA ILE A 15 0.82 -6.93 1.53
C ILE A 15 0.95 -7.86 2.76
N VAL A 16 1.20 -9.16 2.54
CA VAL A 16 1.42 -10.13 3.63
C VAL A 16 2.90 -10.12 4.05
N PRO A 17 3.22 -9.70 5.28
CA PRO A 17 4.59 -9.68 5.77
C PRO A 17 5.20 -11.08 5.84
N ASN A 18 6.53 -11.17 5.65
CA ASN A 18 7.21 -12.47 5.66
C ASN A 18 7.03 -13.23 6.98
N TYR A 19 7.01 -12.54 8.12
CA TYR A 19 6.89 -13.20 9.42
C TYR A 19 5.52 -13.88 9.60
N VAL A 20 4.45 -13.36 8.98
CA VAL A 20 3.13 -14.01 8.97
C VAL A 20 3.18 -15.29 8.15
N LEU A 21 3.73 -15.22 6.92
CA LEU A 21 3.88 -16.39 6.07
C LEU A 21 4.83 -17.44 6.69
N GLU A 22 5.85 -17.02 7.42
CA GLU A 22 6.77 -17.89 8.15
C GLU A 22 6.05 -18.65 9.29
N ASN A 23 5.22 -17.96 10.06
CA ASN A 23 4.39 -18.60 11.10
C ASN A 23 3.39 -19.58 10.49
N LEU A 24 2.73 -19.22 9.38
CA LEU A 24 1.81 -20.11 8.67
C LEU A 24 2.54 -21.36 8.15
N ALA A 25 3.72 -21.18 7.57
CA ALA A 25 4.57 -22.28 7.08
C ALA A 25 5.00 -23.24 8.20
N GLN A 26 5.34 -22.70 9.38
CA GLN A 26 5.66 -23.48 10.59
C GLN A 26 4.45 -24.25 11.12
N ASN A 27 3.24 -23.72 10.93
CA ASN A 27 1.97 -24.38 11.26
C ASN A 27 1.38 -25.19 10.10
N GLU A 28 2.26 -25.73 9.23
CA GLU A 28 1.92 -26.69 8.19
C GLU A 28 0.97 -26.18 7.09
N VAL A 29 0.86 -24.86 6.90
CA VAL A 29 0.15 -24.29 5.75
C VAL A 29 1.06 -24.34 4.52
N GLU A 30 0.85 -25.33 3.65
CA GLU A 30 1.68 -25.57 2.46
C GLU A 30 1.69 -24.38 1.49
N ALA A 31 0.52 -23.74 1.29
CA ALA A 31 0.39 -22.55 0.44
C ALA A 31 1.31 -21.41 0.89
N ALA A 32 1.53 -21.25 2.21
CA ALA A 32 2.43 -20.24 2.76
C ALA A 32 3.90 -20.57 2.47
N ARG A 33 4.31 -21.83 2.57
CA ARG A 33 5.68 -22.27 2.23
C ARG A 33 6.01 -21.98 0.77
N ILE A 34 5.09 -22.33 -0.13
CA ILE A 34 5.21 -22.08 -1.57
C ILE A 34 5.27 -20.57 -1.82
N SER A 35 4.40 -19.80 -1.17
CA SER A 35 4.34 -18.33 -1.32
C SER A 35 5.61 -17.64 -0.82
N LEU A 36 6.22 -18.11 0.28
CA LEU A 36 7.52 -17.64 0.76
C LEU A 36 8.64 -17.90 -0.26
N ALA A 37 8.71 -19.12 -0.79
CA ALA A 37 9.71 -19.49 -1.79
C ALA A 37 9.58 -18.62 -3.06
N LYS A 38 8.34 -18.46 -3.55
CA LYS A 38 8.02 -17.58 -4.68
C LYS A 38 8.38 -16.12 -4.41
N SER A 39 7.99 -15.58 -3.25
CA SER A 39 8.29 -14.19 -2.86
C SER A 39 9.80 -13.92 -2.80
N ARG A 40 10.58 -14.87 -2.27
CA ARG A 40 12.06 -14.80 -2.29
C ARG A 40 12.61 -14.79 -3.72
N GLN A 41 12.06 -15.60 -4.62
CA GLN A 41 12.48 -15.62 -6.03
C GLN A 41 12.14 -14.32 -6.75
N ILE A 42 10.94 -13.76 -6.50
CA ILE A 42 10.50 -12.47 -7.06
C ILE A 42 11.43 -11.35 -6.63
N ARG A 43 11.72 -11.23 -5.32
CA ARG A 43 12.66 -10.22 -4.79
C ARG A 43 14.05 -10.33 -5.43
N LYS A 44 14.58 -11.56 -5.55
CA LYS A 44 15.86 -11.80 -6.25
C LYS A 44 15.84 -11.38 -7.71
N ARG A 45 14.77 -11.71 -8.45
CA ARG A 45 14.63 -11.32 -9.86
C ARG A 45 14.55 -9.81 -10.05
N ARG A 46 13.89 -9.09 -9.14
CA ARG A 46 13.81 -7.62 -9.19
C ARG A 46 15.18 -6.97 -9.02
N ILE A 47 15.97 -7.42 -8.05
CA ILE A 47 17.37 -6.97 -7.88
C ILE A 47 18.18 -7.21 -9.15
N LEU A 48 17.97 -8.32 -9.86
CA LEU A 48 18.70 -8.62 -11.10
C LEU A 48 18.22 -7.81 -12.32
N LYS A 49 16.92 -7.50 -12.43
CA LYS A 49 16.37 -6.63 -13.49
C LYS A 49 16.94 -5.21 -13.42
N GLU A 50 17.35 -4.76 -12.23
CA GLU A 50 18.01 -3.46 -11.98
C GLU A 50 19.41 -3.36 -12.63
N TYR A 51 20.11 -4.49 -12.85
CA TYR A 51 21.43 -4.49 -13.49
C TYR A 51 21.39 -4.45 -15.03
N ASP A 52 20.23 -4.71 -15.65
CA ASP A 52 20.05 -4.65 -17.10
C ASP A 52 19.67 -3.22 -17.55
N ILE A 53 20.66 -2.33 -17.51
CA ILE A 53 20.55 -0.89 -17.82
C ILE A 53 20.21 -0.61 -19.30
N THR A 54 20.20 -1.64 -20.14
CA THR A 54 19.90 -1.56 -21.58
C THR A 54 18.40 -1.58 -21.89
N GLY A 55 17.56 -2.15 -21.02
CA GLY A 55 16.11 -2.25 -21.25
C GLY A 55 15.29 -1.01 -20.88
N VAL A 56 15.83 -0.12 -20.03
CA VAL A 56 15.09 1.01 -19.45
C VAL A 56 14.87 2.16 -20.44
N VAL A 57 15.71 2.27 -21.48
CA VAL A 57 15.59 3.31 -22.52
C VAL A 57 14.38 3.06 -23.45
N ALA A 58 13.83 1.84 -23.48
CA ALA A 58 12.75 1.47 -24.41
C ALA A 58 11.34 1.93 -23.98
N LEU A 59 11.15 2.47 -22.77
CA LEU A 59 9.83 2.85 -22.24
C LEU A 59 9.59 4.37 -22.16
N THR A 60 10.59 5.19 -22.51
CA THR A 60 10.36 6.63 -22.71
C THR A 60 9.85 6.98 -24.11
N ASP A 61 9.67 5.98 -24.98
CA ASP A 61 9.36 6.18 -26.40
C ASP A 61 7.99 5.62 -26.84
N THR A 62 7.09 5.30 -25.89
CA THR A 62 5.67 5.21 -26.21
C THR A 62 5.02 6.59 -26.09
N GLY A 63 5.42 7.47 -27.01
CA GLY A 63 4.63 8.59 -27.50
C GLY A 63 4.32 9.72 -26.51
N ILE A 64 4.66 10.95 -26.92
CA ILE A 64 3.93 12.15 -26.51
C ILE A 64 2.51 12.03 -27.11
N GLY A 65 1.70 11.18 -26.51
CA GLY A 65 0.27 11.10 -26.75
C GLY A 65 -0.47 12.20 -25.98
N PRO A 66 -1.68 12.59 -26.38
CA PRO A 66 -2.52 13.45 -25.56
C PRO A 66 -2.66 12.84 -24.16
N ARG A 67 -2.75 13.66 -23.11
CA ARG A 67 -2.97 13.22 -21.71
C ARG A 67 -4.19 12.28 -21.68
N GLY A 68 -3.93 10.96 -21.70
CA GLY A 68 -4.97 9.95 -21.73
C GLY A 68 -5.65 9.81 -20.37
N GLU A 69 -6.89 9.35 -20.39
CA GLU A 69 -7.52 8.81 -19.19
C GLU A 69 -6.90 7.42 -18.96
N SER A 70 -6.00 7.30 -17.98
CA SER A 70 -5.34 6.05 -17.57
C SER A 70 -6.27 4.84 -17.68
N ALA A 71 -5.97 3.93 -18.62
CA ALA A 71 -6.79 2.78 -18.92
C ALA A 71 -6.47 1.61 -18.00
N ARG A 72 -7.48 0.79 -17.68
CA ARG A 72 -7.31 -0.45 -16.91
C ARG A 72 -7.17 -1.64 -17.84
N HIS A 73 -6.23 -2.53 -17.53
CA HIS A 73 -6.04 -3.79 -18.23
C HIS A 73 -5.88 -4.93 -17.21
N VAL A 74 -6.77 -5.92 -17.27
CA VAL A 74 -6.73 -7.10 -16.40
C VAL A 74 -6.33 -8.32 -17.21
N TYR A 75 -5.28 -8.98 -16.73
CA TYR A 75 -4.75 -10.21 -17.28
C TYR A 75 -4.96 -11.37 -16.31
N ASP A 76 -5.35 -12.52 -16.86
CA ASP A 76 -5.44 -13.80 -16.15
C ASP A 76 -4.15 -14.60 -16.36
N CYS A 77 -3.42 -14.87 -15.25
CA CYS A 77 -2.21 -15.68 -15.24
C CYS A 77 -2.46 -17.19 -15.35
N LYS A 78 -3.73 -17.63 -15.31
CA LYS A 78 -4.19 -19.03 -15.42
C LYS A 78 -3.55 -19.96 -14.39
N GLY A 79 -3.32 -19.47 -13.17
CA GLY A 79 -2.63 -20.19 -12.10
C GLY A 79 -1.11 -20.34 -12.31
N GLY A 80 -0.57 -19.79 -13.41
CA GLY A 80 0.86 -19.73 -13.69
C GLY A 80 1.53 -18.51 -13.06
N THR A 81 2.85 -18.40 -13.22
CA THR A 81 3.65 -17.26 -12.70
C THR A 81 4.14 -16.31 -13.79
N LYS A 82 3.70 -16.52 -15.04
CA LYS A 82 3.95 -15.61 -16.15
C LYS A 82 2.90 -14.49 -16.08
N LEU A 83 3.35 -13.24 -16.14
CA LEU A 83 2.47 -12.06 -16.19
C LEU A 83 1.97 -11.81 -17.62
N ARG A 84 0.90 -11.03 -17.74
CA ARG A 84 0.25 -10.64 -19.01
C ARG A 84 -0.04 -11.81 -19.96
N VAL A 85 -0.58 -12.91 -19.42
CA VAL A 85 -0.82 -14.14 -20.20
C VAL A 85 -2.04 -14.01 -21.10
N ASN A 86 -3.17 -13.59 -20.55
CA ASN A 86 -4.42 -13.47 -21.29
C ASN A 86 -5.17 -12.23 -20.82
N GLU A 87 -5.32 -11.22 -21.68
CA GLU A 87 -6.13 -10.04 -21.35
C GLU A 87 -7.61 -10.43 -21.32
N VAL A 88 -8.25 -10.29 -20.16
CA VAL A 88 -9.61 -10.77 -19.91
C VAL A 88 -10.62 -9.66 -19.71
N ARG A 89 -10.16 -8.45 -19.36
CA ARG A 89 -11.01 -7.26 -19.24
C ARG A 89 -10.17 -6.00 -19.40
N LYS A 90 -10.63 -5.02 -20.18
CA LYS A 90 -9.99 -3.71 -20.34
C LYS A 90 -10.97 -2.54 -20.17
N GLU A 91 -10.44 -1.31 -20.20
CA GLU A 91 -11.24 -0.09 -20.05
C GLU A 91 -12.48 -0.09 -20.98
N GLY A 92 -13.66 0.13 -20.41
CA GLY A 92 -14.94 0.11 -21.12
C GLY A 92 -15.59 -1.27 -21.34
N ASP A 93 -14.90 -2.37 -21.05
CA ASP A 93 -15.48 -3.71 -21.17
C ASP A 93 -16.57 -3.97 -20.11
N ARG A 94 -17.51 -4.85 -20.45
CA ARG A 94 -18.50 -5.39 -19.51
C ARG A 94 -17.82 -6.32 -18.49
N SER A 95 -18.55 -6.62 -17.40
CA SER A 95 -18.14 -7.63 -16.42
C SER A 95 -17.80 -8.96 -17.13
N SER A 96 -16.74 -9.59 -16.65
CA SER A 96 -16.20 -10.84 -17.19
C SER A 96 -17.01 -12.06 -16.72
N GLY A 97 -17.77 -11.93 -15.62
CA GLY A 97 -18.45 -13.03 -14.95
C GLY A 97 -17.58 -13.76 -13.92
N ASP A 98 -16.28 -13.48 -13.87
CA ASP A 98 -15.39 -13.91 -12.80
C ASP A 98 -15.26 -12.79 -11.76
N THR A 99 -15.60 -13.11 -10.51
CA THR A 99 -15.62 -12.14 -9.41
C THR A 99 -14.23 -11.57 -9.10
N VAL A 100 -13.15 -12.35 -9.27
CA VAL A 100 -11.78 -11.90 -8.99
C VAL A 100 -11.33 -10.89 -10.05
N ILE A 101 -11.58 -11.19 -11.33
CA ILE A 101 -11.31 -10.27 -12.45
C ILE A 101 -12.11 -8.99 -12.26
N ASP A 102 -13.39 -9.12 -11.89
CA ASP A 102 -14.28 -7.97 -11.79
C ASP A 102 -13.94 -7.08 -10.59
N HIS A 103 -13.65 -7.65 -9.41
CA HIS A 103 -13.18 -6.89 -8.26
C HIS A 103 -11.85 -6.17 -8.55
N ALA A 104 -10.87 -6.84 -9.17
CA ALA A 104 -9.60 -6.20 -9.51
C ALA A 104 -9.83 -4.97 -10.41
N TYR A 105 -10.66 -5.12 -11.46
CA TYR A 105 -10.99 -4.05 -12.39
C TYR A 105 -11.73 -2.88 -11.74
N ASP A 106 -12.76 -3.19 -10.94
CA ASP A 106 -13.64 -2.20 -10.35
C ASP A 106 -12.90 -1.42 -9.24
N TYR A 107 -12.20 -2.13 -8.34
CA TYR A 107 -11.50 -1.50 -7.22
C TYR A 107 -10.28 -0.69 -7.64
N VAL A 108 -9.50 -1.12 -8.65
CA VAL A 108 -8.41 -0.25 -9.14
C VAL A 108 -8.97 1.04 -9.76
N GLY A 109 -10.16 0.97 -10.38
CA GLY A 109 -10.89 2.14 -10.87
C GLY A 109 -11.25 3.09 -9.74
N VAL A 110 -11.79 2.57 -8.63
CA VAL A 110 -12.08 3.36 -7.43
C VAL A 110 -10.83 4.07 -6.89
N VAL A 111 -9.70 3.37 -6.80
CA VAL A 111 -8.43 3.96 -6.33
C VAL A 111 -7.97 5.08 -7.27
N ARG A 112 -7.91 4.81 -8.59
CA ARG A 112 -7.54 5.80 -9.62
C ARG A 112 -8.42 7.04 -9.52
N ASP A 113 -9.73 6.85 -9.44
CA ASP A 113 -10.71 7.92 -9.45
C ASP A 113 -10.68 8.72 -8.15
N TYR A 114 -10.36 8.10 -7.00
CA TYR A 114 -10.13 8.81 -5.75
C TYR A 114 -8.95 9.79 -5.88
N PHE A 115 -7.79 9.34 -6.37
CA PHE A 115 -6.64 10.23 -6.57
C PHE A 115 -6.93 11.33 -7.60
N LYS A 116 -7.66 11.02 -8.68
CA LYS A 116 -8.07 12.01 -9.69
C LYS A 116 -9.02 13.07 -9.11
N ASN A 117 -10.04 12.65 -8.38
CA ASN A 117 -11.12 13.53 -7.95
C ASN A 117 -10.76 14.32 -6.68
N VAL A 118 -10.08 13.69 -5.72
CA VAL A 118 -9.73 14.30 -4.42
C VAL A 118 -8.44 15.10 -4.52
N PHE A 119 -7.45 14.62 -5.28
CA PHE A 119 -6.12 15.20 -5.32
C PHE A 119 -5.68 15.73 -6.68
N HIS A 120 -6.57 15.67 -7.68
CA HIS A 120 -6.28 16.11 -9.06
C HIS A 120 -5.06 15.43 -9.67
N ARG A 121 -4.75 14.20 -9.22
CA ARG A 121 -3.63 13.40 -9.70
C ARG A 121 -4.06 12.50 -10.85
N ASN A 122 -3.36 12.56 -11.98
CA ASN A 122 -3.66 11.68 -13.12
C ASN A 122 -2.90 10.35 -13.03
N SER A 123 -3.52 9.31 -12.44
CA SER A 123 -2.92 7.98 -12.22
C SER A 123 -1.69 7.97 -11.30
N ILE A 124 -0.99 6.85 -11.23
CA ILE A 124 0.11 6.63 -10.29
C ILE A 124 1.35 7.48 -10.56
N ASP A 125 1.54 7.97 -11.79
CA ASP A 125 2.70 8.76 -12.21
C ASP A 125 2.39 10.25 -12.45
N ASP A 126 1.13 10.65 -12.21
CA ASP A 126 0.58 11.98 -12.51
C ASP A 126 0.55 12.35 -14.01
N LYS A 127 0.70 11.36 -14.89
CA LYS A 127 0.70 11.56 -16.36
C LYS A 127 -0.28 10.62 -17.07
N GLY A 128 -1.05 9.84 -16.33
CA GLY A 128 -2.07 8.95 -16.88
C GLY A 128 -1.53 7.58 -17.26
N LEU A 129 -0.50 7.07 -16.57
CA LEU A 129 -0.02 5.69 -16.79
C LEU A 129 -1.18 4.68 -16.69
N ASP A 130 -1.24 3.75 -17.63
CA ASP A 130 -2.21 2.66 -17.60
C ASP A 130 -1.98 1.72 -16.41
N LEU A 131 -3.07 1.14 -15.93
CA LEU A 131 -3.10 0.27 -14.76
C LEU A 131 -3.18 -1.19 -15.21
N ILE A 132 -2.06 -1.89 -15.11
CA ILE A 132 -1.93 -3.30 -15.47
C ILE A 132 -2.11 -4.17 -14.23
N LEU A 133 -3.08 -5.06 -14.28
CA LEU A 133 -3.46 -5.97 -13.20
C LEU A 133 -3.29 -7.42 -13.64
N ASN A 134 -2.65 -8.24 -12.82
CA ASN A 134 -2.49 -9.68 -13.06
C ASN A 134 -3.18 -10.46 -11.94
N VAL A 135 -4.25 -11.19 -12.28
CA VAL A 135 -5.02 -12.03 -11.35
C VAL A 135 -4.73 -13.51 -11.58
N HIS A 136 -5.19 -14.36 -10.65
CA HIS A 136 -4.93 -15.80 -10.67
C HIS A 136 -3.44 -16.14 -10.76
N TYR A 137 -2.60 -15.33 -10.09
CA TYR A 137 -1.16 -15.50 -10.12
C TYR A 137 -0.73 -16.66 -9.23
N GLY A 138 -0.19 -17.69 -9.86
CA GLY A 138 0.30 -18.88 -9.19
C GLY A 138 -0.81 -19.70 -8.52
N HIS A 139 -0.52 -20.98 -8.28
CA HIS A 139 -1.43 -21.80 -7.48
C HIS A 139 -1.39 -21.39 -6.00
N ASN A 140 -2.56 -21.09 -5.44
CA ASN A 140 -2.83 -20.69 -4.05
C ASN A 140 -1.82 -19.69 -3.47
N PHE A 141 -1.41 -18.70 -4.27
CA PHE A 141 -0.44 -17.72 -3.83
C PHE A 141 -1.05 -16.81 -2.76
N GLN A 142 -0.41 -16.74 -1.60
CA GLN A 142 -0.89 -16.02 -0.42
C GLN A 142 -0.27 -14.63 -0.31
N ASN A 143 -0.30 -13.86 -1.40
CA ASN A 143 0.15 -12.47 -1.39
C ASN A 143 -0.42 -11.68 -2.58
N ALA A 144 -0.29 -10.36 -2.46
CA ALA A 144 -0.39 -9.41 -3.56
C ALA A 144 0.80 -8.44 -3.48
N TYR A 145 1.12 -7.80 -4.61
CA TYR A 145 2.21 -6.82 -4.67
C TYR A 145 2.12 -5.87 -5.87
N TRP A 146 2.65 -4.67 -5.70
CA TRP A 146 3.19 -3.84 -6.79
C TRP A 146 4.60 -4.28 -7.18
N ASP A 147 4.85 -4.42 -8.49
CA ASP A 147 6.14 -4.91 -8.98
C ASP A 147 7.13 -3.86 -9.47
N GLY A 148 6.71 -2.60 -9.47
CA GLY A 148 7.42 -1.47 -10.08
C GLY A 148 6.75 -0.97 -11.36
N ASP A 149 5.92 -1.80 -12.00
CA ASP A 149 5.22 -1.53 -13.26
C ASP A 149 3.76 -2.05 -13.27
N GLU A 150 3.50 -3.20 -12.65
CA GLU A 150 2.21 -3.88 -12.66
C GLU A 150 1.81 -4.39 -11.28
N MET A 151 0.51 -4.56 -11.07
CA MET A 151 -0.04 -5.23 -9.88
C MET A 151 -0.23 -6.73 -10.11
N VAL A 152 0.00 -7.51 -9.06
CA VAL A 152 -0.13 -8.96 -9.09
C VAL A 152 -0.90 -9.46 -7.87
N PHE A 153 -1.88 -10.33 -8.10
CA PHE A 153 -2.76 -10.88 -7.07
C PHE A 153 -2.76 -12.40 -7.08
N GLY A 154 -2.45 -12.99 -5.93
CA GLY A 154 -2.75 -14.38 -5.66
C GLY A 154 -4.21 -14.59 -5.24
N ASP A 155 -4.70 -15.82 -5.42
CA ASP A 155 -6.06 -16.19 -5.04
C ASP A 155 -6.20 -16.64 -3.59
N GLY A 156 -5.09 -16.75 -2.85
CA GLY A 156 -5.09 -17.42 -1.55
C GLY A 156 -5.43 -18.91 -1.68
N ASP A 157 -5.62 -19.58 -0.55
CA ASP A 157 -5.99 -21.00 -0.50
C ASP A 157 -7.49 -21.22 -0.24
N GLY A 158 -8.26 -20.14 -0.15
CA GLY A 158 -9.69 -20.15 0.18
C GLY A 158 -10.00 -20.51 1.65
N VAL A 159 -8.98 -20.77 2.47
CA VAL A 159 -9.13 -21.25 3.85
C VAL A 159 -8.52 -20.26 4.85
N ILE A 160 -7.25 -19.91 4.64
CA ILE A 160 -6.51 -18.92 5.42
C ILE A 160 -6.67 -17.54 4.79
N PHE A 161 -6.50 -17.46 3.47
CA PHE A 161 -6.71 -16.24 2.70
C PHE A 161 -7.65 -16.50 1.53
N THR A 162 -8.51 -15.53 1.23
CA THR A 162 -9.26 -15.46 -0.03
C THR A 162 -8.44 -14.68 -1.08
N SER A 163 -9.00 -14.45 -2.27
CA SER A 163 -8.30 -13.70 -3.31
C SER A 163 -7.97 -12.29 -2.85
N PHE A 164 -6.72 -11.88 -3.07
CA PHE A 164 -6.24 -10.57 -2.66
C PHE A 164 -6.84 -9.43 -3.48
N ALA A 165 -7.43 -9.73 -4.65
CA ALA A 165 -8.19 -8.79 -5.45
C ALA A 165 -9.53 -8.39 -4.80
N ASN A 166 -10.00 -9.12 -3.77
CA ASN A 166 -11.28 -8.86 -3.11
C ASN A 166 -11.25 -7.69 -2.12
N SER A 167 -10.09 -7.09 -1.87
CA SER A 167 -9.89 -6.13 -0.77
C SER A 167 -9.48 -4.77 -1.33
N LEU A 168 -10.38 -3.80 -1.26
CA LEU A 168 -10.17 -2.46 -1.80
C LEU A 168 -9.00 -1.73 -1.10
N ASP A 169 -8.86 -1.88 0.20
CA ASP A 169 -7.74 -1.34 0.98
C ASP A 169 -6.39 -1.95 0.58
N VAL A 170 -6.33 -3.26 0.28
CA VAL A 170 -5.12 -3.93 -0.23
C VAL A 170 -4.77 -3.42 -1.62
N ILE A 171 -5.76 -3.29 -2.51
CA ILE A 171 -5.55 -2.70 -3.86
C ILE A 171 -5.08 -1.24 -3.74
N GLY A 172 -5.71 -0.46 -2.88
CA GLY A 172 -5.32 0.93 -2.60
C GLY A 172 -3.91 1.01 -2.03
N HIS A 173 -3.53 0.11 -1.12
CA HIS A 173 -2.20 0.00 -0.55
C HIS A 173 -1.15 -0.30 -1.62
N GLU A 174 -1.36 -1.35 -2.44
CA GLU A 174 -0.40 -1.73 -3.47
C GLU A 174 -0.24 -0.64 -4.53
N LEU A 175 -1.33 -0.02 -4.99
CA LEU A 175 -1.24 1.05 -5.98
C LEU A 175 -0.58 2.32 -5.42
N THR A 176 -0.71 2.57 -4.11
CA THR A 176 -0.07 3.69 -3.44
C THR A 176 1.45 3.54 -3.37
N HIS A 177 2.00 2.32 -3.37
CA HIS A 177 3.44 2.15 -3.55
C HIS A 177 3.92 2.69 -4.89
N GLY A 178 3.14 2.52 -5.96
CA GLY A 178 3.40 3.15 -7.26
C GLY A 178 3.43 4.68 -7.17
N ILE A 179 2.48 5.28 -6.44
CA ILE A 179 2.46 6.72 -6.20
C ILE A 179 3.73 7.16 -5.45
N THR A 180 4.08 6.49 -4.35
CA THR A 180 5.30 6.75 -3.58
C THR A 180 6.55 6.67 -4.45
N GLN A 181 6.65 5.66 -5.33
CA GLN A 181 7.73 5.51 -6.30
C GLN A 181 7.84 6.71 -7.25
N PHE A 182 6.73 7.22 -7.77
CA PHE A 182 6.74 8.36 -8.71
C PHE A 182 6.74 9.74 -8.04
N THR A 183 6.59 9.84 -6.71
CA THR A 183 6.59 11.12 -5.98
C THR A 183 7.87 11.37 -5.18
N ASN A 184 8.24 10.48 -4.27
CA ASN A 184 9.30 10.73 -3.28
C ASN A 184 10.34 9.61 -3.18
N GLY A 185 10.02 8.40 -3.64
CA GLY A 185 10.93 7.27 -3.70
C GLY A 185 11.48 6.83 -2.34
N LEU A 186 10.65 6.83 -1.28
CA LEU A 186 11.03 6.33 0.05
C LEU A 186 11.70 4.94 -0.05
N GLU A 187 12.93 4.83 0.46
CA GLU A 187 13.68 3.58 0.47
C GLU A 187 12.97 2.55 1.34
N TYR A 188 12.85 1.32 0.85
CA TYR A 188 12.11 0.25 1.50
C TYR A 188 12.90 -0.46 2.62
N GLU A 189 13.41 0.32 3.57
CA GLU A 189 14.25 -0.14 4.67
C GLU A 189 14.09 0.74 5.92
N GLY A 190 14.08 0.15 7.10
CA GLY A 190 14.03 0.86 8.38
C GLY A 190 12.86 1.85 8.47
N GLN A 191 13.14 3.08 8.91
CA GLN A 191 12.09 4.10 9.09
C GLN A 191 11.52 4.60 7.77
N SER A 192 12.32 4.78 6.71
CA SER A 192 11.79 5.20 5.42
C SER A 192 10.88 4.13 4.81
N GLY A 193 11.23 2.85 5.00
CA GLY A 193 10.39 1.73 4.56
C GLY A 193 9.11 1.62 5.38
N ALA A 194 9.19 1.84 6.70
CA ALA A 194 8.01 1.92 7.55
C ALA A 194 7.09 3.10 7.17
N LEU A 195 7.65 4.22 6.71
CA LEU A 195 6.86 5.33 6.15
C LEU A 195 6.26 4.98 4.79
N ASN A 196 6.95 4.20 3.96
CA ASN A 196 6.44 3.72 2.68
C ASN A 196 5.20 2.84 2.90
N GLU A 197 5.29 1.85 3.78
CA GLU A 197 4.17 1.01 4.22
C GLU A 197 3.03 1.83 4.85
N HIS A 198 3.38 2.78 5.73
CA HIS A 198 2.41 3.65 6.38
C HIS A 198 1.59 4.47 5.38
N ILE A 199 2.24 5.09 4.38
CA ILE A 199 1.55 5.89 3.37
C ILE A 199 0.60 5.02 2.55
N SER A 200 1.01 3.79 2.22
CA SER A 200 0.16 2.82 1.56
C SER A 200 -1.06 2.42 2.40
N ASP A 201 -0.90 2.16 3.70
CA ASP A 201 -2.02 1.91 4.62
C ASP A 201 -2.96 3.13 4.74
N VAL A 202 -2.42 4.34 4.83
CA VAL A 202 -3.19 5.61 4.92
C VAL A 202 -4.12 5.77 3.74
N PHE A 203 -3.61 5.62 2.51
CA PHE A 203 -4.44 5.80 1.33
C PHE A 203 -5.33 4.58 1.07
N GLY A 204 -4.90 3.36 1.39
CA GLY A 204 -5.75 2.18 1.36
C GLY A 204 -7.00 2.35 2.22
N ILE A 205 -6.83 2.76 3.50
CA ILE A 205 -7.96 2.95 4.40
C ILE A 205 -8.82 4.17 4.06
N ALA A 206 -8.21 5.29 3.63
CA ALA A 206 -8.95 6.49 3.26
C ALA A 206 -9.85 6.25 2.03
N ILE A 207 -9.35 5.49 1.06
CA ILE A 207 -10.11 5.10 -0.14
C ILE A 207 -11.24 4.16 0.23
N LYS A 208 -10.99 3.14 1.07
CA LYS A 208 -12.03 2.24 1.58
C LYS A 208 -13.14 3.02 2.27
N GLN A 209 -12.80 3.94 3.16
CA GLN A 209 -13.76 4.79 3.87
C GLN A 209 -14.57 5.67 2.91
N SER A 210 -13.90 6.31 1.94
CA SER A 210 -14.57 7.15 0.92
C SER A 210 -15.55 6.35 0.08
N TYR A 211 -15.15 5.17 -0.39
CA TYR A 211 -15.97 4.27 -1.18
C TYR A 211 -17.21 3.78 -0.42
N LEU A 212 -17.03 3.39 0.85
CA LEU A 212 -18.10 2.94 1.73
C LEU A 212 -18.91 4.08 2.36
N LYS A 213 -18.54 5.34 2.09
CA LYS A 213 -19.13 6.56 2.66
C LYS A 213 -19.12 6.55 4.20
N GLN A 214 -18.04 6.07 4.78
CA GLN A 214 -17.84 5.99 6.22
C GLN A 214 -17.14 7.25 6.75
N THR A 215 -17.58 7.70 7.92
CA THR A 215 -16.81 8.63 8.75
C THR A 215 -15.63 7.92 9.43
N ALA A 216 -14.69 8.70 9.97
CA ALA A 216 -13.58 8.16 10.77
C ALA A 216 -14.07 7.32 11.97
N GLN A 217 -15.22 7.67 12.55
CA GLN A 217 -15.80 6.99 13.71
C GLN A 217 -16.43 5.64 13.35
N GLU A 218 -16.94 5.48 12.14
CA GLU A 218 -17.63 4.27 11.66
C GLU A 218 -16.66 3.24 11.06
N ALA A 219 -15.51 3.69 10.58
CA ALA A 219 -14.52 2.84 9.92
C ALA A 219 -13.91 1.79 10.86
N ASP A 220 -13.58 0.62 10.30
CA ASP A 220 -12.93 -0.48 11.04
C ASP A 220 -11.48 -0.17 11.43
N TRP A 221 -10.78 0.64 10.61
CA TRP A 221 -9.34 0.92 10.70
C TRP A 221 -8.46 -0.33 10.60
N LEU A 222 -8.94 -1.34 9.90
CA LEU A 222 -8.26 -2.61 9.66
C LEU A 222 -7.72 -2.65 8.24
N ILE A 223 -6.50 -3.18 8.06
CA ILE A 223 -5.91 -3.42 6.74
C ILE A 223 -5.94 -4.90 6.42
N GLY A 224 -6.53 -5.26 5.29
CA GLY A 224 -6.59 -6.64 4.82
C GLY A 224 -7.51 -7.53 5.65
N ALA A 225 -8.62 -6.97 6.16
CA ALA A 225 -9.67 -7.78 6.79
C ALA A 225 -10.44 -8.61 5.75
N ASP A 226 -10.64 -8.07 4.54
CA ASP A 226 -11.49 -8.66 3.50
C ASP A 226 -10.78 -9.81 2.74
N ILE A 227 -9.46 -9.94 2.88
CA ILE A 227 -8.69 -11.09 2.38
C ILE A 227 -8.67 -12.28 3.35
N MET A 228 -9.18 -12.14 4.58
CA MET A 228 -9.15 -13.23 5.55
C MET A 228 -10.14 -14.33 5.18
N GLY A 229 -9.62 -15.56 5.07
CA GLY A 229 -10.44 -16.74 4.83
C GLY A 229 -11.29 -17.14 6.05
N PRO A 230 -12.17 -18.14 5.89
CA PRO A 230 -13.09 -18.57 6.96
C PRO A 230 -12.41 -18.90 8.30
N THR A 231 -11.17 -19.43 8.26
CA THR A 231 -10.40 -19.79 9.46
C THR A 231 -9.95 -18.58 10.27
N LEU A 232 -9.78 -17.42 9.61
CA LEU A 232 -9.28 -16.19 10.21
C LEU A 232 -10.33 -15.08 10.23
N LYS A 233 -11.62 -15.44 10.10
CA LYS A 233 -12.73 -14.49 10.03
C LYS A 233 -12.71 -13.51 11.20
N GLY A 234 -12.81 -12.22 10.89
CA GLY A 234 -12.81 -11.12 11.87
C GLY A 234 -11.42 -10.65 12.29
N GLN A 235 -10.35 -11.23 11.75
CA GLN A 235 -8.99 -10.74 11.91
C GLN A 235 -8.58 -9.85 10.73
N ALA A 236 -7.40 -9.24 10.83
CA ALA A 236 -6.81 -8.42 9.77
C ALA A 236 -5.28 -8.57 9.80
N LEU A 237 -4.59 -8.05 8.79
CA LEU A 237 -3.12 -8.04 8.80
C LEU A 237 -2.58 -6.98 9.75
N ARG A 238 -3.26 -5.82 9.83
CA ARG A 238 -2.84 -4.67 10.65
C ARG A 238 -4.07 -3.92 11.17
N SER A 239 -3.87 -3.19 12.27
CA SER A 239 -4.86 -2.28 12.86
C SER A 239 -4.23 -0.90 13.00
N MET A 240 -4.73 0.08 12.25
CA MET A 240 -4.24 1.46 12.38
C MET A 240 -4.76 2.11 13.68
N LYS A 241 -5.92 1.66 14.16
CA LYS A 241 -6.51 2.11 15.43
C LYS A 241 -5.73 1.58 16.64
N ALA A 242 -5.29 0.34 16.61
CA ALA A 242 -4.57 -0.28 17.72
C ALA A 242 -3.51 -1.25 17.18
N PRO A 243 -2.35 -0.74 16.71
CA PRO A 243 -1.26 -1.58 16.22
C PRO A 243 -0.86 -2.63 17.27
N GLY A 244 -0.61 -3.87 16.83
CA GLY A 244 -0.28 -4.99 17.72
C GLY A 244 -1.51 -5.80 18.18
N THR A 245 -2.70 -5.51 17.64
CA THR A 245 -3.95 -6.17 18.05
C THR A 245 -4.74 -6.80 16.90
N ALA A 246 -4.24 -6.71 15.65
CA ALA A 246 -4.99 -7.19 14.49
C ALA A 246 -5.19 -8.72 14.50
N PHE A 247 -4.26 -9.44 15.13
CA PHE A 247 -4.32 -10.88 15.32
C PHE A 247 -3.45 -11.35 16.48
N ASP A 248 -3.92 -12.41 17.15
CA ASP A 248 -3.14 -13.22 18.10
C ASP A 248 -3.70 -14.65 18.05
N ASN A 249 -3.09 -15.50 17.24
CA ASN A 249 -3.55 -16.86 17.02
C ASN A 249 -2.41 -17.81 16.64
N LYS A 250 -2.65 -19.12 16.75
CA LYS A 250 -1.64 -20.14 16.47
C LYS A 250 -1.08 -20.10 15.05
N LEU A 251 -1.90 -19.77 14.05
CA LEU A 251 -1.54 -19.84 12.63
C LEU A 251 -0.68 -18.67 12.19
N MET A 252 -1.11 -17.43 12.45
CA MET A 252 -0.39 -16.21 12.06
C MET A 252 0.65 -15.77 13.10
N GLY A 253 0.57 -16.28 14.33
CA GLY A 253 1.31 -15.78 15.48
C GLY A 253 0.63 -14.57 16.09
N LYS A 254 1.42 -13.61 16.57
CA LYS A 254 0.93 -12.36 17.17
C LYS A 254 1.33 -11.17 16.30
N ASP A 255 0.43 -10.20 16.17
CA ASP A 255 0.71 -8.91 15.55
C ASP A 255 1.87 -8.21 16.29
N MET A 256 2.95 -7.95 15.56
CA MET A 256 4.20 -7.42 16.10
C MET A 256 4.26 -5.89 16.11
N GLN A 257 3.26 -5.19 15.55
CA GLN A 257 3.34 -3.75 15.36
C GLN A 257 3.34 -2.99 16.70
N PRO A 258 4.36 -2.15 17.00
CA PRO A 258 4.26 -1.19 18.07
C PRO A 258 3.35 -0.03 17.70
N ASP A 259 2.66 0.54 18.70
CA ASP A 259 1.87 1.76 18.60
C ASP A 259 2.61 3.01 19.13
N HIS A 260 3.82 2.83 19.66
CA HIS A 260 4.63 3.89 20.26
C HIS A 260 6.14 3.65 20.06
N MET A 261 6.89 4.72 19.82
CA MET A 261 8.36 4.73 19.67
C MET A 261 9.17 4.05 20.80
N LYS A 262 8.63 3.91 22.01
CA LYS A 262 9.30 3.20 23.12
C LYS A 262 9.49 1.71 22.81
N ASN A 263 8.60 1.16 21.98
CA ASN A 263 8.58 -0.24 21.59
C ASN A 263 9.07 -0.43 20.13
N TYR A 264 9.78 0.57 19.59
CA TYR A 264 10.31 0.52 18.22
C TYR A 264 11.14 -0.76 18.00
N TYR A 265 10.84 -1.49 16.94
CA TYR A 265 11.55 -2.71 16.58
C TYR A 265 12.91 -2.39 15.95
N GLN A 266 13.99 -2.89 16.56
CA GLN A 266 15.38 -2.62 16.16
C GLN A 266 16.07 -3.82 15.50
N GLY A 267 15.35 -4.91 15.21
CA GLY A 267 15.94 -6.09 14.59
C GLY A 267 16.08 -5.98 13.08
N GLU A 268 16.73 -6.97 12.47
CA GLU A 268 17.03 -7.00 11.03
C GLU A 268 15.91 -7.63 10.17
N ARG A 269 14.92 -8.28 10.79
CA ARG A 269 13.84 -8.92 10.03
C ARG A 269 13.02 -7.86 9.31
N ASP A 270 12.40 -8.27 8.21
CA ASP A 270 11.44 -7.43 7.50
C ASP A 270 12.03 -6.08 7.06
N HIS A 271 13.24 -6.10 6.49
CA HIS A 271 14.01 -4.91 6.08
C HIS A 271 14.14 -3.88 7.21
N HIS A 272 14.54 -4.34 8.40
CA HIS A 272 14.59 -3.53 9.62
C HIS A 272 13.21 -3.03 10.10
N GLY A 273 12.19 -3.88 9.92
CA GLY A 273 10.84 -3.73 10.46
C GLY A 273 9.94 -2.76 9.72
N VAL A 274 9.89 -2.81 8.39
CA VAL A 274 9.05 -1.89 7.59
C VAL A 274 7.55 -2.10 7.85
N HIS A 275 7.06 -3.34 7.84
CA HIS A 275 5.65 -3.63 8.17
C HIS A 275 5.40 -3.59 9.68
N ILE A 276 6.44 -3.81 10.48
CA ILE A 276 6.34 -3.80 11.95
C ILE A 276 6.19 -2.36 12.44
N ASN A 277 7.17 -1.50 12.17
CA ASN A 277 7.23 -0.13 12.69
C ASN A 277 6.25 0.84 12.03
N SER A 278 5.58 0.47 10.93
CA SER A 278 4.54 1.30 10.29
C SER A 278 3.32 1.52 11.19
N GLY A 279 3.11 0.67 12.20
CA GLY A 279 2.07 0.84 13.22
C GLY A 279 2.14 2.20 13.95
N ILE A 280 3.35 2.70 14.22
CA ILE A 280 3.58 3.95 14.97
C ILE A 280 2.97 5.14 14.21
N PRO A 281 3.37 5.45 12.96
CA PRO A 281 2.74 6.52 12.19
C PRO A 281 1.29 6.19 11.76
N ASN A 282 0.92 4.91 11.58
CA ASN A 282 -0.49 4.52 11.35
C ASN A 282 -1.40 5.01 12.48
N LYS A 283 -0.96 4.84 13.73
CA LYS A 283 -1.69 5.32 14.90
C LYS A 283 -1.83 6.84 14.92
N VAL A 284 -0.81 7.58 14.45
CA VAL A 284 -0.90 9.04 14.30
C VAL A 284 -2.01 9.42 13.33
N PHE A 285 -2.05 8.81 12.14
CA PHE A 285 -3.08 9.11 11.14
C PHE A 285 -4.49 8.80 11.65
N TYR A 286 -4.66 7.68 12.36
CA TYR A 286 -5.92 7.36 13.04
C TYR A 286 -6.33 8.47 14.01
N LEU A 287 -5.44 8.87 14.94
CA LEU A 287 -5.73 9.89 15.94
C LEU A 287 -6.12 11.23 15.31
N VAL A 288 -5.41 11.64 14.26
CA VAL A 288 -5.75 12.87 13.53
C VAL A 288 -7.11 12.76 12.83
N SER A 289 -7.35 11.65 12.15
CA SER A 289 -8.61 11.41 11.43
C SER A 289 -9.83 11.38 12.36
N MET A 290 -9.68 10.87 13.59
CA MET A 290 -10.75 10.88 14.59
C MET A 290 -11.19 12.29 15.00
N GLU A 291 -10.28 13.28 14.91
CA GLU A 291 -10.54 14.66 15.34
C GLU A 291 -10.96 15.58 14.18
N ILE A 292 -10.38 15.42 12.99
CA ILE A 292 -10.64 16.33 11.85
C ILE A 292 -11.29 15.65 10.64
N GLY A 293 -11.58 14.36 10.72
CA GLY A 293 -12.08 13.54 9.62
C GLY A 293 -10.98 13.03 8.70
N THR A 294 -11.18 11.82 8.16
CA THR A 294 -10.19 11.12 7.32
C THR A 294 -9.87 11.88 6.03
N GLU A 295 -10.85 12.53 5.40
CA GLU A 295 -10.61 13.31 4.17
C GLU A 295 -9.62 14.45 4.41
N LYS A 296 -9.79 15.22 5.49
CA LYS A 296 -8.91 16.33 5.84
C LYS A 296 -7.54 15.84 6.29
N ALA A 297 -7.48 14.74 7.04
CA ALA A 297 -6.22 14.10 7.38
C ALA A 297 -5.47 13.61 6.12
N ALA A 298 -6.16 12.93 5.19
CA ALA A 298 -5.58 12.44 3.95
C ALA A 298 -5.05 13.58 3.07
N LEU A 299 -5.71 14.74 3.05
CA LEU A 299 -5.22 15.94 2.35
C LEU A 299 -3.89 16.46 2.93
N ILE A 300 -3.75 16.46 4.27
CA ILE A 300 -2.49 16.82 4.94
C ILE A 300 -1.39 15.84 4.54
N TRP A 301 -1.67 14.53 4.61
CA TRP A 301 -0.70 13.49 4.26
C TRP A 301 -0.32 13.55 2.79
N TYR A 302 -1.27 13.76 1.88
CA TYR A 302 -0.98 13.92 0.45
C TYR A 302 -0.13 15.16 0.16
N ASN A 303 -0.35 16.28 0.85
CA ASN A 303 0.55 17.44 0.71
C ASN A 303 1.95 17.13 1.26
N ALA A 304 2.05 16.37 2.35
CA ALA A 304 3.32 15.97 2.94
C ALA A 304 4.15 15.07 2.00
N THR A 305 3.52 14.13 1.27
CA THR A 305 4.24 13.17 0.40
C THR A 305 5.12 13.84 -0.66
N HIS A 306 4.78 15.05 -1.11
CA HIS A 306 5.53 15.84 -2.09
C HIS A 306 6.83 16.43 -1.54
N SER A 307 6.96 16.51 -0.22
CA SER A 307 8.13 17.06 0.48
C SER A 307 9.00 15.97 1.11
N LEU A 308 8.55 14.71 1.10
CA LEU A 308 9.35 13.57 1.52
C LEU A 308 10.47 13.30 0.49
N PHE A 309 11.52 12.65 0.95
CA PHE A 309 12.63 12.16 0.13
C PHE A 309 13.05 10.76 0.59
N ALA A 310 13.82 10.07 -0.25
CA ALA A 310 14.12 8.65 -0.14
C ALA A 310 14.48 8.16 1.27
N THR A 311 15.33 8.89 2.00
CA THR A 311 15.84 8.53 3.33
C THR A 311 15.09 9.19 4.50
N THR A 312 13.86 9.67 4.27
CA THR A 312 13.09 10.37 5.31
C THR A 312 12.90 9.45 6.51
N ASN A 313 13.27 9.94 7.68
CA ASN A 313 13.06 9.26 8.96
C ASN A 313 11.80 9.81 9.67
N PHE A 314 11.41 9.19 10.79
CA PHE A 314 10.19 9.54 11.52
C PHE A 314 10.15 10.99 12.02
N ASN A 315 11.29 11.55 12.45
CA ASN A 315 11.35 12.94 12.92
C ASN A 315 11.14 13.92 11.76
N GLN A 316 11.81 13.66 10.64
CA GLN A 316 11.66 14.46 9.42
C GLN A 316 10.24 14.37 8.88
N PHE A 317 9.64 13.18 8.91
CA PHE A 317 8.25 12.98 8.54
C PHE A 317 7.31 13.81 9.41
N ALA A 318 7.45 13.77 10.73
CA ALA A 318 6.63 14.58 11.64
C ALA A 318 6.73 16.07 11.32
N GLN A 319 7.93 16.59 11.09
CA GLN A 319 8.16 17.98 10.69
C GLN A 319 7.50 18.34 9.35
N ILE A 320 7.57 17.43 8.37
CA ILE A 320 7.00 17.64 7.04
C ILE A 320 5.47 17.64 7.11
N VAL A 321 4.86 16.69 7.84
CA VAL A 321 3.41 16.63 8.04
C VAL A 321 2.92 17.84 8.82
N MET A 322 3.63 18.28 9.86
CA MET A 322 3.31 19.51 10.60
C MET A 322 3.33 20.76 9.71
N LYS A 323 4.35 20.90 8.85
CA LYS A 323 4.43 21.99 7.88
C LYS A 323 3.29 21.96 6.87
N ALA A 324 2.94 20.77 6.36
CA ALA A 324 1.80 20.59 5.46
C ALA A 324 0.48 20.96 6.14
N ALA A 325 0.27 20.53 7.39
CA ALA A 325 -0.90 20.86 8.18
C ALA A 325 -1.02 22.37 8.40
N GLN A 326 0.07 23.05 8.79
CA GLN A 326 0.05 24.50 9.00
C GLN A 326 -0.27 25.26 7.70
N LYS A 327 0.34 24.87 6.58
CA LYS A 327 0.05 25.48 5.27
C LYS A 327 -1.44 25.38 4.91
N LEU A 328 -2.06 24.22 5.16
CA LEU A 328 -3.48 23.99 4.87
C LEU A 328 -4.41 24.69 5.87
N VAL A 329 -3.96 24.92 7.11
CA VAL A 329 -4.67 25.77 8.07
C VAL A 329 -4.68 27.21 7.59
N ASP A 330 -3.53 27.70 7.12
CA ASP A 330 -3.37 29.08 6.65
C ASP A 330 -4.20 29.35 5.39
N SER A 331 -4.35 28.36 4.50
CA SER A 331 -5.22 28.44 3.31
C SER A 331 -6.71 28.22 3.62
N GLY A 332 -7.04 27.73 4.82
CA GLY A 332 -8.42 27.43 5.23
C GLY A 332 -8.98 26.11 4.68
N GLU A 333 -8.14 25.25 4.10
CA GLU A 333 -8.55 23.96 3.52
C GLU A 333 -8.83 22.89 4.59
N VAL A 334 -8.21 23.02 5.77
CA VAL A 334 -8.44 22.19 6.95
C VAL A 334 -8.79 23.04 8.18
N PRO A 335 -9.42 22.46 9.23
CA PRO A 335 -9.78 23.20 10.44
C PRO A 335 -8.57 23.84 11.12
N LYS A 336 -8.76 25.00 11.77
CA LYS A 336 -7.70 25.71 12.53
C LYS A 336 -7.04 24.88 13.63
N THR A 337 -7.70 23.82 14.10
CA THR A 337 -7.19 22.89 15.10
C THR A 337 -6.22 21.86 14.51
N ALA A 338 -6.19 21.65 13.19
CA ALA A 338 -5.50 20.54 12.55
C ALA A 338 -4.00 20.46 12.89
N ALA A 339 -3.26 21.58 12.85
CA ALA A 339 -1.84 21.58 13.21
C ALA A 339 -1.61 21.13 14.66
N LYS A 340 -2.43 21.59 15.61
CA LYS A 340 -2.36 21.15 17.02
C LYS A 340 -2.74 19.69 17.20
N THR A 341 -3.75 19.22 16.47
CA THR A 341 -4.16 17.81 16.46
C THR A 341 -3.03 16.91 15.97
N VAL A 342 -2.38 17.26 14.86
CA VAL A 342 -1.24 16.52 14.32
C VAL A 342 -0.09 16.49 15.32
N GLU A 343 0.26 17.63 15.92
CA GLU A 343 1.31 17.72 16.94
C GLU A 343 1.00 16.81 18.14
N SER A 344 -0.24 16.87 18.64
CA SER A 344 -0.68 16.02 19.75
C SER A 344 -0.60 14.54 19.41
N ALA A 345 -1.00 14.15 18.20
CA ALA A 345 -0.97 12.76 17.77
C ALA A 345 0.47 12.22 17.69
N PHE A 346 1.42 12.99 17.15
CA PHE A 346 2.84 12.60 17.17
C PHE A 346 3.40 12.46 18.59
N LYS A 347 3.06 13.39 19.49
CA LYS A 347 3.40 13.30 20.92
C LYS A 347 2.88 12.02 21.56
N THR A 348 1.62 11.66 21.29
CA THR A 348 0.97 10.47 21.87
C THR A 348 1.71 9.18 21.55
N VAL A 349 2.27 9.04 20.36
CA VAL A 349 3.05 7.86 19.94
C VAL A 349 4.56 8.00 20.22
N GLY A 350 4.98 9.11 20.80
CA GLY A 350 6.38 9.42 21.12
C GLY A 350 7.27 9.69 19.91
N MET A 351 6.71 10.11 18.78
CA MET A 351 7.48 10.57 17.62
C MET A 351 7.96 12.02 17.87
N PRO A 352 9.26 12.32 17.73
CA PRO A 352 9.78 13.68 17.82
C PRO A 352 9.22 14.56 16.71
N TYR A 353 8.94 15.83 17.02
CA TYR A 353 8.41 16.84 16.09
C TYR A 353 9.30 18.09 16.11
#